data_AF-A0A2X3CXA0-F1
#
_entry.id   AF-A0A2X3CXA0-F1
#
_cell.length_a   1.000
_cell.length_b   1.000
_cell.length_c   1.000
_cell.angle_alpha   90.00
_cell.angle_beta   90.00
_cell.angle_gamma   90.00
#
_symmetry.space_group_name_H-M   'P 1'
#
loop_
_entity.id
_entity.type
_entity.pdbx_description
1 polymer ?
#
loop_
_entity_poly.entity_id
_entity_poly.type
_entity_poly.pdbx_seq_one_letter_code
_entity_poly.pdbx_strand_id
1 'polypeptide(L)'
;MNLDEKQWPPRQAMWYINSQKDEGLRPHHIQSYGNPVEQTWQKVYQAYQEACDRAGLVDFAELLLRAHELWLNKPHILQHYRERFTNILVDEFRIPTTFSTPGSACWRAIPAR
;
A
#
# COMPACT_ATOMS: atom_id res chain seq x y z
N MET A 1 -12.27 -17.82 10.19
CA MET A 1 -12.28 -16.75 11.21
C MET A 1 -13.74 -16.43 11.50
N ASN A 2 -14.23 -16.68 12.70
CA ASN A 2 -15.60 -16.34 13.11
C ASN A 2 -15.58 -14.90 13.64
N LEU A 3 -15.62 -13.92 12.74
CA LEU A 3 -15.72 -12.51 13.08
C LEU A 3 -17.16 -12.08 12.91
N ASP A 4 -17.72 -11.42 13.93
CA ASP A 4 -19.08 -10.90 13.88
C ASP A 4 -19.14 -9.71 12.91
N GLU A 5 -19.95 -9.83 11.86
CA GLU A 5 -20.12 -8.84 10.79
C GLU A 5 -20.64 -7.50 11.33
N LYS A 6 -21.32 -7.51 12.48
CA LYS A 6 -21.79 -6.30 13.17
C LYS A 6 -20.65 -5.53 13.84
N GLN A 7 -19.60 -6.23 14.26
CA GLN A 7 -18.43 -5.63 14.92
C GLN A 7 -17.33 -5.28 13.92
N TRP A 8 -17.26 -5.98 12.78
CA TRP A 8 -16.22 -5.83 11.76
C TRP A 8 -16.83 -5.61 10.37
N PRO A 9 -17.40 -4.42 10.10
CA PRO A 9 -18.06 -4.16 8.83
C PRO A 9 -17.08 -4.27 7.65
N PRO A 10 -17.44 -4.97 6.55
CA PRO A 10 -16.56 -5.20 5.40
C PRO A 10 -16.03 -3.90 4.78
N ARG A 11 -16.83 -2.83 4.81
CA ARG A 11 -16.42 -1.51 4.33
C ARG A 11 -15.23 -0.95 5.11
N GLN A 12 -15.20 -1.16 6.42
CA GLN A 12 -14.09 -0.72 7.26
C GLN A 12 -12.84 -1.57 7.01
N ALA A 13 -13.01 -2.88 6.79
CA ALA A 13 -11.91 -3.75 6.37
C ALA A 13 -11.27 -3.25 5.07
N MET A 14 -12.09 -2.93 4.07
CA MET A 14 -11.62 -2.40 2.78
C MET A 14 -10.85 -1.08 2.95
N TRP A 15 -11.38 -0.15 3.76
CA TRP A 15 -10.70 1.12 4.04
C TRP A 15 -9.36 0.92 4.73
N TYR A 16 -9.32 0.05 5.74
CA TYR A 16 -8.08 -0.29 6.45
C TYR A 16 -7.05 -0.90 5.49
N ILE A 17 -7.45 -1.92 4.72
CA ILE A 17 -6.58 -2.60 3.76
C ILE A 17 -6.02 -1.63 2.72
N ASN A 18 -6.87 -0.79 2.11
CA ASN A 18 -6.43 0.20 1.13
C ASN A 18 -5.46 1.22 1.74
N SER A 19 -5.76 1.74 2.93
CA SER A 19 -4.86 2.69 3.61
C SER A 19 -3.49 2.08 3.91
N GLN A 20 -3.42 0.80 4.29
CA GLN A 20 -2.15 0.13 4.52
C GLN A 20 -1.38 -0.11 3.21
N LYS A 21 -2.09 -0.46 2.12
CA LYS A 21 -1.48 -0.62 0.79
C LYS A 21 -0.94 0.69 0.23
N ASP A 22 -1.64 1.81 0.45
CA ASP A 22 -1.24 3.14 -0.01
C ASP A 22 0.06 3.61 0.68
N GLU A 23 0.25 3.28 1.95
CA GLU A 23 1.50 3.49 2.70
C GLU A 23 2.60 2.45 2.35
N GLY A 24 2.29 1.48 1.50
CA GLY A 24 3.19 0.40 1.10
C GLY A 24 3.46 -0.63 2.19
N LEU A 25 2.59 -0.74 3.19
CA LEU A 25 2.72 -1.68 4.29
C LEU A 25 2.08 -3.04 3.94
N ARG A 26 2.87 -4.10 4.10
CA ARG A 26 2.37 -5.48 4.04
C ARG A 26 1.84 -5.92 5.40
N PRO A 27 0.96 -6.95 5.44
CA PRO A 27 0.43 -7.47 6.69
C PRO A 27 1.53 -7.76 7.72
N HIS A 28 2.70 -8.24 7.29
CA HIS A 28 3.84 -8.53 8.17
C HIS A 28 4.56 -7.28 8.74
N HIS A 29 4.41 -6.12 8.10
CA HIS A 29 5.04 -4.87 8.56
C HIS A 29 4.17 -4.08 9.54
N ILE A 30 2.89 -4.47 9.70
CA ILE A 30 1.97 -3.83 10.64
C ILE A 30 2.33 -4.29 12.06
N GLN A 31 2.80 -3.36 12.89
CA GLN A 31 3.06 -3.61 14.31
C GLN A 31 1.83 -3.25 15.12
N SER A 32 1.25 -4.22 15.81
CA SER A 32 -0.03 -3.99 16.49
C SER A 32 0.07 -3.23 17.82
N TYR A 33 1.27 -2.83 18.26
CA TYR A 33 1.56 -2.12 19.53
C TYR A 33 0.67 -2.50 20.74
N GLY A 34 0.32 -3.79 20.88
CA GLY A 34 -0.53 -4.28 21.98
C GLY A 34 -2.04 -4.01 21.84
N ASN A 35 -2.52 -3.45 20.75
CA ASN A 35 -3.94 -3.22 20.48
C ASN A 35 -4.62 -4.49 19.88
N PRO A 36 -5.58 -5.13 20.59
CA PRO A 36 -6.26 -6.33 20.10
C PRO A 36 -7.07 -6.09 18.81
N VAL A 37 -7.53 -4.86 18.61
CA VAL A 37 -8.31 -4.47 17.42
C VAL A 37 -7.42 -4.47 16.19
N GLU A 38 -6.22 -3.88 16.31
CA GLU A 38 -5.22 -3.82 15.24
C GLU A 38 -4.74 -5.21 14.84
N GLN A 39 -4.54 -6.11 15.82
CA GLN A 39 -4.20 -7.52 15.55
C GLN A 39 -5.29 -8.23 14.75
N THR A 40 -6.55 -7.91 15.02
CA THR A 40 -7.68 -8.49 14.28
C THR A 40 -7.72 -7.96 12.86
N TRP A 41 -7.52 -6.66 12.66
CA TRP A 41 -7.43 -6.07 11.33
C TRP A 41 -6.24 -6.61 10.52
N GLN A 42 -5.09 -6.80 11.16
CA GLN A 42 -3.92 -7.43 10.53
C GLN A 42 -4.22 -8.86 10.06
N LYS A 43 -4.91 -9.65 10.88
CA LYS A 43 -5.36 -11.01 10.51
C LYS A 43 -6.33 -11.01 9.34
N VAL A 44 -7.29 -10.07 9.34
CA VAL A 44 -8.24 -9.89 8.21
C VAL A 44 -7.48 -9.52 6.94
N TYR A 45 -6.54 -8.58 7.02
CA TYR A 45 -5.73 -8.17 5.88
C TYR A 45 -4.87 -9.33 5.35
N GLN A 46 -4.24 -10.10 6.23
CA GLN A 46 -3.46 -11.28 5.82
C GLN A 46 -4.34 -12.31 5.12
N ALA A 47 -5.49 -12.67 5.69
CA ALA A 47 -6.41 -13.63 5.09
C ALA A 47 -6.94 -13.16 3.73
N TYR A 48 -7.20 -11.85 3.59
CA TYR A 48 -7.60 -11.22 2.33
C TYR A 48 -6.49 -11.33 1.28
N GLN A 49 -5.25 -10.98 1.63
CA GLN A 49 -4.11 -11.07 0.72
C GLN A 49 -3.89 -12.51 0.25
N GLU A 50 -3.90 -13.49 1.16
CA GLU A 50 -3.75 -14.90 0.79
C GLU A 50 -4.88 -15.39 -0.13
N ALA A 51 -6.10 -14.88 0.05
CA ALA A 51 -7.23 -15.20 -0.84
C ALA A 51 -7.03 -14.61 -2.23
N CYS A 52 -6.64 -13.33 -2.31
CA CYS A 52 -6.34 -12.66 -3.58
C CYS A 52 -5.17 -13.33 -4.32
N ASP A 53 -4.09 -13.66 -3.61
CA ASP A 53 -2.91 -14.33 -4.17
C ASP A 53 -3.25 -15.72 -4.72
N ARG A 54 -4.03 -16.52 -3.98
CA ARG A 54 -4.47 -17.83 -4.47
C ARG A 54 -5.38 -17.73 -5.69
N ALA A 55 -6.21 -16.69 -5.77
CA ALA A 55 -7.09 -16.44 -6.90
C ALA A 55 -6.42 -15.71 -8.06
N GLY A 56 -5.19 -15.20 -7.89
CA GLY A 56 -4.53 -14.34 -8.87
C GLY A 56 -5.22 -12.98 -9.07
N LEU A 57 -5.97 -12.51 -8.07
CA LEU A 57 -6.66 -11.23 -8.10
C LEU A 57 -5.74 -10.12 -7.60
N VAL A 58 -5.78 -8.97 -8.27
CA VAL A 58 -4.93 -7.83 -7.95
C VAL A 58 -5.78 -6.57 -7.92
N ASP A 59 -5.79 -5.88 -6.78
CA ASP A 59 -6.45 -4.59 -6.63
C ASP A 59 -5.56 -3.47 -7.19
N PHE A 60 -6.15 -2.30 -7.43
CA PHE A 60 -5.41 -1.13 -7.92
C PHE A 60 -4.22 -0.75 -7.00
N ALA A 61 -4.43 -0.72 -5.69
CA ALA A 61 -3.36 -0.42 -4.73
C ALA A 61 -2.25 -1.50 -4.73
N GLU A 62 -2.61 -2.76 -5.02
CA GLU A 62 -1.63 -3.85 -5.15
C GLU A 62 -0.78 -3.72 -6.42
N LEU A 63 -1.33 -3.19 -7.52
CA LEU A 63 -0.57 -2.93 -8.74
C LEU A 63 0.56 -1.93 -8.49
N LEU A 64 0.25 -0.81 -7.85
CA LEU A 64 1.24 0.22 -7.53
C LEU A 64 2.31 -0.32 -6.59
N LEU A 65 1.88 -1.03 -5.56
CA LEU A 65 2.77 -1.56 -4.54
C LEU A 65 3.69 -2.66 -5.10
N ARG A 66 3.18 -3.57 -5.93
CA ARG A 66 4.01 -4.58 -6.62
C ARG A 66 4.96 -3.98 -7.64
N ALA A 67 4.55 -2.93 -8.36
CA ALA A 67 5.43 -2.22 -9.29
C ALA A 67 6.61 -1.59 -8.52
N HIS A 68 6.34 -0.98 -7.37
CA HIS A 68 7.38 -0.44 -6.50
C HIS A 68 8.33 -1.53 -5.98
N GLU A 69 7.80 -2.64 -5.47
CA GLU A 69 8.63 -3.77 -5.01
C GLU A 69 9.43 -4.43 -6.13
N LEU A 70 8.89 -4.49 -7.34
CA LEU A 70 9.60 -5.01 -8.50
C LEU A 70 10.88 -4.20 -8.75
N TRP A 71 10.78 -2.87 -8.70
CA TRP A 71 11.94 -2.01 -8.89
C TRP A 71 12.94 -2.07 -7.73
N LEU A 72 12.47 -2.22 -6.49
CA LEU A 72 13.34 -2.41 -5.33
C LEU A 72 14.13 -3.72 -5.41
N ASN A 73 13.47 -4.82 -5.80
CA ASN A 73 14.08 -6.15 -5.81
C ASN A 73 14.85 -6.45 -7.09
N LYS A 74 14.58 -5.74 -8.20
CA LYS A 74 15.20 -5.96 -9.51
C LYS A 74 15.80 -4.66 -10.06
N PRO A 75 17.00 -4.27 -9.59
CA PRO A 75 17.62 -3.01 -9.99
C PRO A 75 17.89 -2.90 -11.51
N HIS A 76 18.10 -4.03 -12.20
CA HIS A 76 18.27 -4.05 -13.66
C HIS A 76 17.02 -3.59 -14.43
N ILE A 77 15.82 -3.93 -13.93
CA ILE A 77 14.55 -3.48 -14.54
C ILE A 77 14.37 -2.00 -14.30
N LEU A 78 14.66 -1.54 -13.07
CA LEU A 78 14.63 -0.13 -12.73
C LEU A 78 15.58 0.66 -13.63
N GLN A 79 16.82 0.19 -13.84
CA GLN A 79 17.79 0.85 -14.70
C GLN A 79 17.28 0.95 -16.15
N HIS A 80 16.74 -0.14 -16.70
CA HIS A 80 16.17 -0.14 -18.05
C HIS A 80 15.07 0.93 -18.22
N TYR A 81 14.16 1.05 -17.25
CA TYR A 81 13.11 2.06 -17.30
C TYR A 81 13.63 3.48 -17.05
N ARG A 82 14.64 3.66 -16.19
CA ARG A 82 15.29 4.97 -15.97
C ARG A 82 16.01 5.47 -17.22
N GLU A 83 16.65 4.58 -17.98
CA GLU A 83 17.32 4.93 -19.24
C GLU A 83 16.31 5.30 -20.33
N ARG A 84 15.16 4.61 -20.37
CA ARG A 84 14.10 4.84 -21.37
C ARG A 84 13.24 6.07 -21.08
N PHE A 85 12.87 6.29 -19.81
CA PHE A 85 12.01 7.40 -19.39
C PHE A 85 12.85 8.49 -18.70
N THR A 86 13.60 9.24 -19.51
CA THR A 86 14.46 10.32 -19.01
C THR A 86 13.66 11.54 -18.55
N ASN A 87 12.50 11.79 -19.15
CA ASN A 87 11.62 12.91 -18.83
C ASN A 87 10.24 12.36 -18.42
N ILE A 88 9.83 12.61 -17.19
CA ILE A 88 8.52 12.21 -16.65
C ILE A 88 7.69 13.48 -16.46
N LEU A 89 6.59 13.59 -17.20
CA LEU A 89 5.62 14.67 -17.03
C LEU A 89 4.42 14.13 -16.26
N VAL A 90 4.10 14.78 -15.13
CA VAL A 90 2.94 14.46 -14.31
C VAL A 90 2.01 15.66 -14.33
N ASP A 91 0.86 15.53 -15.00
CA ASP A 91 -0.08 16.62 -15.26
C ASP A 91 -0.93 16.96 -14.00
N GLU A 92 -1.30 15.93 -13.24
CA GLU A 92 -2.18 16.05 -12.07
C GLU A 92 -1.42 15.93 -10.74
N PHE A 93 -0.30 16.64 -10.58
CA PHE A 93 0.35 16.74 -9.27
C PHE A 93 -0.44 17.69 -8.35
N ARG A 94 -1.53 17.19 -7.79
CA ARG A 94 -2.32 17.95 -6.81
C ARG A 94 -1.57 17.98 -5.47
N ILE A 95 -0.94 19.12 -5.20
CA ILE A 95 -0.52 19.47 -3.84
C ILE A 95 -1.80 19.66 -3.02
N PRO A 96 -2.02 18.96 -1.90
CA PRO A 96 -3.11 19.31 -1.01
C PRO A 96 -2.86 20.75 -0.52
N THR A 97 -3.64 21.71 -1.02
CA THR A 97 -3.70 23.08 -0.53
C THR A 97 -4.41 23.09 0.82
N THR A 98 -3.84 22.43 1.83
CA THR A 98 -4.32 22.54 3.20
C THR A 98 -3.14 22.35 4.15
N PHE A 99 -2.66 23.49 4.64
CA PHE A 99 -1.68 23.64 5.72
C PHE A 99 -2.32 23.24 7.07
N SER A 100 -2.87 22.02 7.20
CA SER A 100 -3.60 21.61 8.42
C SER A 100 -3.54 20.13 8.78
N THR A 101 -2.61 19.35 8.22
CA THR A 101 -2.34 17.98 8.72
C THR A 101 -0.83 17.70 8.75
N PRO A 102 -0.19 17.72 9.93
CA PRO A 102 1.16 17.23 10.08
C PRO A 102 1.10 15.70 10.17
N GLY A 103 1.45 14.97 9.10
CA GLY A 103 1.70 13.53 9.29
C GLY A 103 1.63 12.60 8.08
N SER A 104 1.08 12.98 6.93
CA SER A 104 0.84 12.00 5.85
C SER A 104 1.85 12.14 4.71
N ALA A 105 2.79 11.20 4.66
CA ALA A 105 3.53 10.72 3.49
C ALA A 105 3.92 11.77 2.42
N CYS A 106 4.95 12.55 2.73
CA CYS A 106 5.83 13.07 1.68
C CYS A 106 6.52 11.87 1.05
N TRP A 107 6.05 11.44 -0.13
CA TRP A 107 6.81 10.55 -1.00
C TRP A 107 8.18 11.19 -1.21
N ARG A 108 9.18 10.72 -0.46
CA ARG A 108 10.57 11.08 -0.73
C ARG A 108 10.84 10.60 -2.14
N ALA A 109 10.84 11.54 -3.08
CA ALA A 109 11.39 11.35 -4.39
C ALA A 109 12.72 10.62 -4.22
N ILE A 110 12.82 9.43 -4.83
CA ILE A 110 14.07 8.68 -4.90
C ILE A 110 15.09 9.66 -5.52
N PRO A 111 16.15 10.06 -4.80
CA PRO A 111 17.08 11.03 -5.33
C PRO A 111 17.73 10.41 -6.57
N ALA A 112 17.57 11.08 -7.70
CA ALA A 112 18.33 10.82 -8.91
C ALA A 112 19.79 11.25 -8.64
N ARG A 113 20.57 10.35 -8.04
CA ARG A 113 22.03 10.41 -8.06
C ARG A 113 22.61 9.03 -8.21
#